data_AF-A0A965CGK0-F1
#
_entry.id   AF-A0A965CGK0-F1
#
_cell.length_a   1.000
_cell.length_b   1.000
_cell.length_c   1.000
_cell.angle_alpha   90.00
_cell.angle_beta   90.00
_cell.angle_gamma   90.00
#
_symmetry.space_group_name_H-M   'P 1'
#
loop_
_entity.id
_entity.type
_entity.pdbx_description
1 polymer ?
#
loop_
_entity_poly.entity_id
_entity_poly.type
_entity_poly.pdbx_seq_one_letter_code
_entity_poly.pdbx_strand_id
1 'polypeptide(L)' 'MSDFEVPTEYKLNTLNQRLEALNVEGWHNEEAKLVALSIGNTDEVERLTANIEIIKTAIADVKSRIAELG' A
#
# COMPACT_ATOMS: atom_id res chain seq x y z
N MET A 1 22.20 18.77 4.75
CA MET A 1 21.00 18.14 4.14
C MET A 1 20.19 19.29 3.60
N SER A 2 19.66 19.22 2.39
CA SER A 2 18.90 20.36 1.85
C SER A 2 17.65 20.57 2.71
N ASP A 3 17.54 21.73 3.34
CA ASP A 3 16.42 22.14 4.19
C ASP A 3 15.21 22.48 3.32
N PHE A 4 14.69 21.51 2.58
CA PHE A 4 13.41 21.67 1.90
C PHE A 4 12.30 21.63 2.95
N GLU A 5 11.82 22.81 3.32
CA GLU A 5 10.61 22.95 4.11
C GLU A 5 9.40 22.69 3.21
N VAL A 6 9.01 21.42 3.11
CA VAL A 6 7.79 21.02 2.41
C VAL A 6 6.58 21.31 3.32
N PRO A 7 5.58 22.11 2.86
CA PRO A 7 4.41 22.42 3.67
C PRO A 7 3.68 21.17 4.16
N THR A 8 3.15 21.20 5.38
CA THR A 8 2.41 20.08 5.98
C THR A 8 1.23 19.64 5.09
N GLU A 9 0.50 20.58 4.51
CA GLU A 9 -0.60 20.29 3.58
C GLU A 9 -0.13 19.49 2.36
N TYR A 10 1.03 19.84 1.80
CA TYR A 10 1.61 19.11 0.67
C TYR A 10 2.04 17.69 1.07
N LYS A 11 2.64 17.53 2.26
CA LYS A 11 3.00 16.21 2.81
C LYS A 11 1.76 15.34 2.99
N LEU A 12 0.70 15.89 3.59
CA LEU A 12 -0.56 15.21 3.81
C LEU A 12 -1.22 14.80 2.49
N ASN A 13 -1.28 15.69 1.51
CA ASN A 13 -1.83 15.36 0.19
C ASN A 13 -1.06 14.22 -0.48
N THR A 14 0.27 14.29 -0.45
CA THR A 14 1.14 13.23 -1.01
C THR A 14 0.93 11.89 -0.31
N LEU A 15 0.85 11.88 1.03
CA LEU A 15 0.62 10.66 1.79
C LEU A 15 -0.78 10.08 1.55
N ASN A 16 -1.81 10.91 1.42
CA ASN A 16 -3.16 10.47 1.09
C ASN A 16 -3.25 9.86 -0.32
N GLN A 17 -2.62 10.48 -1.32
CA GLN A 17 -2.53 9.90 -2.67
C GLN A 17 -1.80 8.56 -2.66
N ARG A 18 -0.72 8.45 -1.88
CA ARG A 18 0.00 7.18 -1.71
C ARG A 18 -0.86 6.12 -1.03
N LEU A 19 -1.63 6.51 0.00
CA LEU A 19 -2.55 5.62 0.69
C LEU A 19 -3.61 5.08 -0.26
N GLU A 20 -4.19 5.94 -1.10
CA GLU A 20 -5.15 5.54 -2.13
C GLU A 20 -4.54 4.53 -3.12
N ALA A 21 -3.35 4.83 -3.65
CA ALA A 21 -2.65 3.93 -4.57
C ALA A 21 -2.36 2.56 -3.95
N LEU A 22 -1.91 2.53 -2.69
CA LEU A 22 -1.65 1.28 -1.98
C LEU A 22 -2.93 0.46 -1.74
N ASN A 23 -4.07 1.11 -1.46
CA ASN A 23 -5.34 0.40 -1.32
C ASN A 23 -5.78 -0.24 -2.64
N VAL A 24 -5.63 0.49 -3.77
CA VAL A 24 -5.94 -0.03 -5.10
C VAL A 24 -5.04 -1.21 -5.46
N GLU A 25 -3.73 -1.10 -5.20
CA GLU A 25 -2.77 -2.17 -5.43
C GLU A 25 -3.08 -3.41 -4.58
N GLY A 26 -3.44 -3.20 -3.30
CA GLY A 26 -3.87 -4.26 -2.40
C GLY A 26 -5.07 -5.03 -2.93
N TRP A 27 -6.10 -4.30 -3.38
CA TRP A 27 -7.29 -4.90 -4.00
C TRP A 27 -6.95 -5.69 -5.26
N HIS A 28 -6.09 -5.17 -6.15
CA HIS A 28 -5.66 -5.92 -7.33
C HIS A 28 -4.91 -7.21 -6.99
N ASN A 29 -4.08 -7.22 -5.94
CA ASN A 29 -3.41 -8.45 -5.50
C ASN A 29 -4.41 -9.46 -4.92
N GLU A 30 -5.45 -9.00 -4.21
CA GLU A 30 -6.53 -9.86 -3.72
C GLU A 30 -7.30 -10.51 -4.89
N GLU A 31 -7.70 -9.73 -5.89
CA GLU A 31 -8.38 -10.23 -7.10
C GLU A 31 -7.49 -11.23 -7.86
N ALA A 32 -6.21 -10.89 -8.07
CA ALA A 32 -5.25 -11.79 -8.72
C ALA A 32 -5.08 -13.10 -7.95
N LYS A 33 -5.10 -13.05 -6.61
CA LYS A 33 -4.97 -14.25 -5.77
C LYS A 33 -6.19 -15.15 -5.93
N LEU A 34 -7.39 -14.58 -6.01
CA LEU A 34 -8.62 -15.35 -6.27
C LEU A 34 -8.57 -16.03 -7.63
N VAL A 35 -8.08 -15.33 -8.66
CA VAL A 35 -7.88 -15.93 -9.99
C VAL A 35 -6.85 -17.05 -9.95
N ALA A 36 -5.68 -16.83 -9.33
CA ALA A 36 -4.63 -17.84 -9.20
C ALA A 36 -5.12 -19.10 -8.45
N LEU A 37 -5.89 -18.90 -7.38
CA LEU A 37 -6.53 -19.99 -6.64
C LEU A 37 -7.51 -20.78 -7.51
N SER A 38 -8.33 -20.09 -8.32
CA SER A 38 -9.34 -20.74 -9.18
C SER A 38 -8.73 -21.63 -10.26
N ILE A 39 -7.51 -21.33 -10.71
CA ILE A 39 -6.78 -22.12 -11.72
C ILE A 39 -5.78 -23.10 -11.10
N GLY A 40 -5.73 -23.20 -9.76
CA GLY A 40 -4.84 -24.13 -9.05
C GLY A 40 -3.35 -23.73 -9.08
N ASN A 41 -3.03 -22.46 -9.29
CA ASN A 41 -1.64 -21.97 -9.28
C ASN A 41 -1.20 -21.60 -7.86
N THR A 42 -0.69 -22.57 -7.12
CA THR A 42 -0.31 -22.43 -5.70
C THR A 42 0.87 -21.47 -5.48
N ASP A 43 1.88 -21.51 -6.35
CA ASP A 43 3.08 -20.67 -6.21
C ASP A 43 2.71 -19.17 -6.33
N GLU A 44 1.80 -18.86 -7.24
CA GLU A 44 1.31 -17.49 -7.42
C GLU A 44 0.44 -17.04 -6.25
N VAL A 45 -0.37 -17.93 -5.66
CA VAL A 45 -1.15 -17.63 -4.45
C VAL A 45 -0.23 -17.29 -3.27
N GLU A 46 0.87 -18.02 -3.09
CA GLU A 46 1.86 -17.74 -2.04
C GLU A 46 2.55 -16.39 -2.25
N ARG A 47 3.00 -16.12 -3.49
CA ARG A 47 3.62 -14.84 -3.86
C ARG A 47 2.67 -13.67 -3.61
N LEU A 48 1.42 -13.77 -4.06
CA LEU A 48 0.42 -12.72 -3.89
C LEU A 48 0.04 -12.53 -2.42
N THR A 49 0.02 -13.61 -1.63
CA THR A 49 -0.20 -13.51 -0.18
C THR A 49 0.93 -12.72 0.50
N ALA A 50 2.18 -12.98 0.14
CA ALA A 50 3.31 -12.21 0.66
C ALA A 50 3.24 -10.73 0.25
N ASN A 51 2.88 -10.44 -1.01
CA ASN A 51 2.71 -9.07 -1.49
C ASN A 51 1.62 -8.31 -0.72
N ILE A 52 0.48 -8.96 -0.45
CA ILE A 52 -0.63 -8.36 0.30
C ILE A 52 -0.17 -7.94 1.71
N GLU A 53 0.63 -8.78 2.39
CA GLU A 53 1.15 -8.43 3.73
C GLU A 53 2.16 -7.28 3.70
N ILE A 54 2.99 -7.19 2.66
CA ILE A 54 3.87 -6.03 2.44
C ILE A 54 3.05 -4.76 2.25
N ILE A 55 1.99 -4.81 1.42
CA ILE A 55 1.11 -3.66 1.16
C ILE A 55 0.37 -3.23 2.43
N LYS A 56 -0.15 -4.17 3.22
CA LYS A 56 -0.79 -3.87 4.52
C LYS A 56 0.17 -3.15 5.47
N THR A 57 1.41 -3.62 5.54
CA THR A 57 2.45 -2.98 6.36
C THR A 57 2.75 -1.55 5.88
N ALA A 58 2.86 -1.36 4.56
CA ALA A 58 3.05 -0.04 3.97
C ALA A 58 1.87 0.91 4.23
N ILE A 59 0.64 0.41 4.15
CA ILE A 59 -0.58 1.17 4.48
C ILE A 59 -0.55 1.61 5.95
N ALA A 60 -0.18 0.72 6.87
CA ALA A 60 -0.09 1.05 8.29
C ALA A 60 0.95 2.15 8.57
N ASP A 61 2.14 2.07 7.95
CA ASP A 61 3.18 3.10 8.04
C ASP A 61 2.69 4.45 7.49
N VAL A 62 2.05 4.47 6.31
CA VAL A 62 1.52 5.72 5.74
C VAL A 62 0.43 6.32 6.63
N LYS A 63 -0.47 5.50 7.19
CA LYS A 63 -1.50 5.97 8.14
C LYS A 63 -0.89 6.56 9.42
N SER A 64 0.17 5.95 9.96
CA SER A 64 0.90 6.51 11.11
C SER A 64 1.45 7.89 10.80
N ARG A 65 2.11 8.04 9.66
CA ARG A 65 2.70 9.34 9.24
C ARG A 65 1.67 10.41 8.98
N ILE A 66 0.49 10.04 8.46
CA ILE A 66 -0.63 10.98 8.31
C ILE A 66 -1.10 11.44 9.70
N ALA A 67 -1.24 10.52 10.65
CA ALA A 67 -1.66 10.82 12.01
C ALA A 67 -0.63 11.66 12.79
N GLU A 68 0.66 11.52 12.50
CA GLU A 68 1.73 12.34 13.09
C GLU A 68 1.76 13.78 12.56
N LEU A 69 1.15 14.04 11.40
CA LEU A 69 1.11 15.35 10.74
C LEU A 69 -0.19 16.13 10.96
N GLY A 70 -1.23 15.48 11.50
CA GLY A 70 -2.54 16.09 11.80
C GLY A 70 -2.77 16.25 13.30
#